data_AF-A0A1I5W0D5-F1
#
_entry.id   AF-A0A1I5W0D5-F1
#
_cell.length_a   1.000
_cell.length_b   1.000
_cell.length_c   1.000
_cell.angle_alpha   90.00
_cell.angle_beta   90.00
_cell.angle_gamma   90.00
#
_symmetry.space_group_name_H-M   'P 1'
#
loop_
_entity.id
_entity.type
_entity.pdbx_description
1 polymer ?
#
loop_
_entity_poly.entity_id
_entity_poly.type
_entity_poly.pdbx_seq_one_letter_code
_entity_poly.pdbx_strand_id
1 'polypeptide(L)' 'MFKHFIWDFDGTLFNTYPHMARAFQRALRDFCVEESLESILKHSKISVTAAVNFYKEKYGIEDLGRRYGELN' A
#
# COMPACT_ATOMS: atom_id res chain seq x y z
N MET A 1 12.48 28.59 19.65
CA MET A 1 11.77 28.68 18.36
C MET A 1 12.32 27.61 17.44
N PHE A 2 11.64 26.48 17.30
CA PHE A 2 12.12 25.36 16.47
C PHE A 2 11.84 25.69 15.00
N LYS A 3 12.86 25.56 14.13
CA LYS A 3 12.89 26.10 12.76
C LYS A 3 12.99 25.04 11.65
N HIS A 4 12.66 23.79 11.96
CA HIS A 4 12.71 22.70 11.00
C HIS A 4 11.48 21.81 11.19
N PHE A 5 10.50 21.99 10.30
CA PHE A 5 9.40 21.06 10.13
C PHE A 5 9.84 20.04 9.08
N ILE A 6 10.02 18.78 9.48
CA ILE A 6 10.15 17.66 8.55
C ILE A 6 8.71 17.31 8.15
N TRP A 7 8.29 17.72 6.95
CA TRP A 7 6.97 17.41 6.43
C TRP A 7 7.03 16.03 5.76
N ASP A 8 6.29 15.07 6.31
CA ASP A 8 6.03 13.80 5.62
C ASP A 8 4.92 14.03 4.59
N PHE A 9 5.23 13.82 3.31
CA PHE A 9 4.31 14.10 2.19
C PHE A 9 3.13 13.13 2.19
N ASP A 10 3.32 11.91 2.71
CA ASP A 10 2.33 10.82 2.65
C ASP A 10 1.29 10.83 3.77
N GLY A 11 1.39 11.76 4.75
CA GLY A 11 0.48 11.79 5.89
C GLY A 11 0.00 13.15 6.38
N THR A 12 0.56 14.26 5.88
CA THR A 12 0.31 15.59 6.48
C THR A 12 -0.49 16.55 5.59
N LEU A 13 -0.49 16.36 4.27
CA LEU A 13 -1.19 17.26 3.32
C LEU A 13 -2.26 16.56 2.47
N PHE A 14 -2.06 15.29 2.14
CA PHE A 14 -3.00 14.48 1.38
C PHE A 14 -3.38 13.24 2.19
N ASN A 15 -4.66 12.95 2.28
CA ASN A 15 -5.15 11.69 2.83
C ASN A 15 -5.00 10.61 1.74
N THR A 16 -3.76 10.27 1.40
CA THR A 16 -3.40 9.36 0.29
C THR A 16 -3.50 7.88 0.69
N TYR A 17 -3.49 7.58 1.99
CA TYR A 17 -3.61 6.21 2.50
C TYR A 17 -4.85 5.44 2.00
N PRO A 18 -6.07 6.02 1.96
CA PRO A 18 -7.23 5.33 1.41
C PRO A 18 -7.13 5.07 -0.11
N HIS A 19 -6.48 5.97 -0.86
CA HIS A 19 -6.29 5.80 -2.30
C HIS A 19 -5.30 4.66 -2.58
N MET A 20 -4.13 4.69 -1.94
CA MET A 20 -3.13 3.64 -2.08
C MET A 20 -3.68 2.28 -1.65
N ALA A 21 -4.40 2.21 -0.53
CA ALA A 21 -5.00 0.96 -0.07
C ALA A 21 -6.04 0.41 -1.06
N ARG A 22 -6.82 1.27 -1.72
CA ARG A 22 -7.76 0.84 -2.77
C ARG A 22 -7.05 0.38 -4.03
N ALA A 23 -6.00 1.06 -4.47
CA ALA A 23 -5.17 0.62 -5.60
C ALA A 23 -4.54 -0.75 -5.32
N PHE A 24 -4.02 -0.95 -4.11
CA PHE A 24 -3.47 -2.22 -3.66
C PHE A 24 -4.55 -3.32 -3.58
N GLN A 25 -5.73 -2.99 -3.06
CA GLN A 25 -6.85 -3.94 -3.01
C GLN A 25 -7.29 -4.36 -4.42
N ARG A 26 -7.30 -3.43 -5.38
CA ARG A 26 -7.58 -3.75 -6.78
C ARG A 26 -6.50 -4.65 -7.38
N ALA A 27 -5.23 -4.37 -7.10
CA ALA A 27 -4.12 -5.22 -7.54
C ALA A 27 -4.29 -6.65 -7.03
N LEU A 28 -4.66 -6.86 -5.76
CA LEU A 28 -4.94 -8.19 -5.20
C LEU A 28 -6.14 -8.87 -5.87
N ARG A 29 -7.22 -8.12 -6.13
CA ARG A 29 -8.42 -8.67 -6.78
C ARG A 29 -8.15 -9.15 -8.20
N ASP A 30 -7.22 -8.52 -8.92
CA ASP A 30 -6.83 -8.98 -10.27
C ASP A 30 -6.15 -10.37 -10.24
N PHE A 31 -5.65 -10.79 -9.08
CA PHE A 31 -5.16 -12.15 -8.82
C PHE A 31 -6.17 -13.02 -8.04
N CYS A 32 -7.45 -12.66 -8.06
CA CYS A 32 -8.54 -13.34 -7.34
C CYS A 32 -8.35 -13.39 -5.81
N VAL A 33 -7.59 -12.46 -5.23
CA VAL A 33 -7.40 -12.35 -3.77
C VAL A 33 -8.28 -11.24 -3.20
N GLU A 34 -9.09 -11.58 -2.21
CA GLU A 34 -9.88 -10.63 -1.44
C GLU A 34 -9.26 -10.38 -0.06
N GLU A 35 -8.86 -9.14 0.18
CA GLU A 35 -8.30 -8.68 1.44
C GLU A 35 -8.99 -7.39 1.90
N SER A 36 -9.10 -7.21 3.21
CA SER A 36 -9.70 -6.00 3.78
C SER A 36 -8.74 -4.82 3.62
N LEU A 37 -9.29 -3.62 3.42
CA LEU A 37 -8.50 -2.39 3.40
C LEU A 37 -7.73 -2.19 4.71
N GLU A 38 -8.27 -2.66 5.83
CA GLU A 38 -7.59 -2.61 7.13
C GLU A 38 -6.31 -3.46 7.16
N SER A 39 -6.38 -4.69 6.64
CA SER A 39 -5.24 -5.60 6.49
C SER A 39 -4.16 -4.98 5.60
N ILE A 40 -4.57 -4.42 4.46
CA ILE A 40 -3.68 -3.75 3.51
C ILE A 40 -3.02 -2.52 4.14
N LEU A 41 -3.81 -1.67 4.81
CA LEU A 41 -3.32 -0.47 5.50
C LEU A 41 -2.34 -0.82 6.61
N LYS A 42 -2.60 -1.89 7.38
CA LYS A 42 -1.71 -2.34 8.45
C LYS A 42 -0.29 -2.59 7.94
N HIS A 43 -0.16 -3.28 6.80
CA HIS A 43 1.14 -3.58 6.21
C HIS A 43 1.72 -2.38 5.44
N SER A 44 0.87 -1.62 4.74
CA SER A 44 1.28 -0.43 3.97
C SER A 44 1.79 0.70 4.87
N LYS A 45 1.32 0.78 6.13
CA LYS A 45 1.82 1.71 7.16
C LYS A 45 3.27 1.42 7.57
N ILE A 46 3.77 0.20 7.36
CA ILE A 46 5.19 -0.13 7.55
C ILE A 46 5.96 0.34 6.30
N SER A 47 5.54 -0.17 5.13
CA SER A 47 5.91 0.34 3.81
C SER A 47 5.11 -0.39 2.73
N VAL A 48 5.00 0.20 1.55
CA VAL A 48 4.42 -0.47 0.37
C VAL A 48 5.17 -1.77 0.05
N THR A 49 6.51 -1.75 0.09
CA THR A 49 7.34 -2.93 -0.16
C THR A 49 7.08 -4.05 0.83
N ALA A 50 6.91 -3.72 2.12
CA ALA A 50 6.55 -4.71 3.14
C ALA A 50 5.17 -5.34 2.87
N ALA A 51 4.19 -4.54 2.44
CA ALA A 51 2.87 -5.07 2.03
C ALA A 51 2.99 -5.99 0.80
N VAL A 52 3.73 -5.58 -0.24
CA VAL A 52 3.95 -6.40 -1.44
C VAL A 52 4.59 -7.73 -1.07
N ASN A 53 5.66 -7.73 -0.27
CA ASN A 53 6.37 -8.95 0.12
C ASN A 53 5.47 -9.87 0.96
N PHE A 54 4.72 -9.31 1.92
CA PHE A 54 3.78 -10.08 2.73
C PHE A 54 2.75 -10.82 1.87
N TYR A 55 2.11 -10.12 0.93
CA TYR A 55 1.09 -10.73 0.08
C TYR A 55 1.66 -11.61 -1.04
N LYS A 56 2.88 -11.31 -1.51
CA LYS A 56 3.68 -12.21 -2.36
C LYS A 56 3.89 -13.56 -1.69
N GLU A 57 4.39 -13.56 -0.46
CA GLU A 57 4.67 -14.78 0.29
C GLU A 57 3.38 -15.52 0.68
N LYS A 58 2.35 -14.77 1.11
CA LYS A 58 1.07 -15.35 1.55
C LYS A 58 0.30 -16.04 0.42
N TYR A 59 0.33 -15.49 -0.80
CA TYR A 59 -0.50 -15.95 -1.93
C TYR A 59 0.28 -16.43 -3.15
N GLY A 60 1.62 -16.35 -3.14
CA GLY A 60 2.47 -16.76 -4.26
C GLY A 60 2.40 -15.83 -5.48
N ILE A 61 2.13 -14.53 -5.28
CA ILE A 61 1.86 -13.58 -6.39
C ILE A 61 3.10 -12.74 -6.74
N GLU A 62 3.97 -13.26 -7.60
CA GLU A 62 5.22 -12.59 -8.01
C GLU A 62 5.02 -11.20 -8.65
N ASP A 63 3.92 -10.99 -9.39
CA ASP A 63 3.71 -9.74 -10.14
C ASP A 63 2.95 -8.64 -9.36
N LEU A 64 2.66 -8.85 -8.08
CA LEU A 64 1.83 -7.94 -7.29
C LEU A 64 2.36 -6.50 -7.26
N GLY A 65 3.66 -6.33 -7.07
CA GLY A 65 4.30 -5.00 -7.01
C GLY A 65 4.20 -4.24 -8.33
N ARG A 66 4.38 -4.93 -9.45
CA ARG A 66 4.22 -4.37 -10.80
C ARG A 66 2.76 -3.94 -11.01
N ARG A 67 1.81 -4.80 -10.64
CA ARG A 67 0.39 -4.51 -10.82
C ARG A 67 -0.09 -3.34 -9.97
N TYR A 68 0.37 -3.24 -8.73
CA TYR A 68 0.09 -2.09 -7.87
C TYR A 68 0.58 -0.77 -8.47
N GLY A 69 1.79 -0.75 -9.03
CA GLY A 69 2.37 0.43 -9.67
C GLY A 69 1.64 0.90 -10.94
N GLU A 70 0.88 0.04 -11.60
CA GLU A 70 0.01 0.42 -12.73
C GLU A 70 -1.30 1.10 -12.28
N LEU A 71 -1.67 0.97 -11.00
CA LEU A 71 -2.98 1.39 -10.46
C LEU A 71 -2.90 2.59 -9.51
N ASN A 72 -1.69 3.03 -9.14
CA ASN A 72 -1.43 4.10 -8.19
C ASN A 72 -0.63 5.22 -8.86
#